data_AF-A0A0L8GAN5-F1
#
_entry.id   AF-A0A0L8GAN5-F1
#
_cell.length_a   1.000
_cell.length_b   1.000
_cell.length_c   1.000
_cell.angle_alpha   90.00
_cell.angle_beta   90.00
_cell.angle_gamma   90.00
#
_symmetry.space_group_name_H-M   'P 1'
#
loop_
_entity.id
_entity.type
_entity.pdbx_description
1 polymer ?
#
loop_
_entity_poly.entity_id
_entity_poly.type
_entity_poly.pdbx_seq_one_letter_code
_entity_poly.pdbx_strand_id
1 'polypeptide(L)'
;MYDALIQSTTEDKWDIYYVALKEAEFNSICKLYVFMKEQADDFNSYCNIFEIFSTEITEGHLNIITFANDLNKMETIHDSQLKDIELAEKIEGTNSAAILLFSYFPSTLSYLMKDLDKYLKSLDRNDLLKKIQEAVPVCEDKVNYMSNDRSEMIMHFRQLILETVHPRDIWPKLVQDLGLPSNSIDYTCRRDIEKVMDKFEADLYPGKSQSLYEALSEAGYEILCLKIDGGKCNDDINNYYKKLLEVHHKILTEKIKVSEILESVLVAKVINKRDKDEIAAVHENKGDITAAQYLLEILPYKKNLWHKDFFEILCKNKQRGLVNMIDPEYNYNSDAEADTDSDTNLDTNHGKNAKSAFTKFNNLS
;
A
#
# COMPACT_ATOMS: atom_id res chain seq x y z
N MET A 1 27.55 4.25 -27.12
CA MET A 1 27.03 5.03 -25.98
C MET A 1 25.92 4.28 -25.26
N TYR A 2 24.83 3.89 -25.95
CA TYR A 2 23.80 3.00 -25.39
C TYR A 2 24.36 1.67 -24.83
N ASP A 3 25.31 1.04 -25.52
CA ASP A 3 25.95 -0.19 -25.03
C ASP A 3 26.81 0.05 -23.75
N ALA A 4 27.31 1.27 -23.54
CA ALA A 4 28.05 1.64 -22.34
C ALA A 4 27.11 1.93 -21.14
N LEU A 5 25.90 2.42 -21.41
CA LEU A 5 24.83 2.60 -20.41
C LEU A 5 24.26 1.26 -19.91
N ILE A 6 24.16 0.27 -20.80
CA ILE A 6 23.69 -1.08 -20.47
C ILE A 6 24.70 -1.83 -19.59
N GLN A 7 26.00 -1.54 -19.74
CA GLN A 7 27.08 -2.29 -19.08
C GLN A 7 27.65 -1.63 -17.81
N SER A 8 27.28 -0.39 -17.47
CA SER A 8 27.82 0.32 -16.29
C SER A 8 27.09 -0.05 -14.99
N THR A 9 27.78 0.11 -13.86
CA THR A 9 27.23 -0.03 -12.50
C THR A 9 26.38 1.19 -12.12
N THR A 10 25.47 1.05 -11.16
CA THR A 10 24.45 2.07 -10.81
C THR A 10 25.00 3.44 -10.40
N GLU A 11 26.18 3.51 -9.80
CA GLU A 11 26.78 4.79 -9.36
C GLU A 11 27.35 5.63 -10.51
N ASP A 12 27.88 5.02 -11.58
CA ASP A 12 28.50 5.74 -12.71
C ASP A 12 27.52 6.05 -13.85
N LYS A 13 26.29 5.49 -13.78
CA LYS A 13 25.28 5.67 -14.82
C LYS A 13 24.88 7.13 -15.00
N TRP A 14 24.76 7.88 -13.91
CA TRP A 14 24.24 9.25 -13.94
C TRP A 14 25.19 10.24 -14.61
N ASP A 15 26.49 10.13 -14.37
CA ASP A 15 27.49 10.95 -15.05
C ASP A 15 27.55 10.63 -16.54
N ILE A 16 27.43 9.34 -16.90
CA ILE A 16 27.36 8.90 -18.30
C ILE A 16 26.05 9.40 -18.95
N TYR A 17 24.91 9.38 -18.25
CA TYR A 17 23.64 9.93 -18.74
C TYR A 17 23.71 11.44 -18.95
N TYR A 18 24.32 12.18 -18.02
CA TYR A 18 24.42 13.62 -18.08
C TYR A 18 25.31 14.08 -19.25
N VAL A 19 26.44 13.42 -19.47
CA VAL A 19 27.30 13.66 -20.64
C VAL A 19 26.58 13.25 -21.93
N ALA A 20 25.86 12.13 -21.92
CA ALA A 20 25.04 11.68 -23.05
C ALA A 20 23.94 12.68 -23.42
N LEU A 21 23.27 13.29 -22.45
CA LEU A 21 22.24 14.31 -22.64
C LEU A 21 22.79 15.59 -23.27
N LYS A 22 24.00 16.01 -22.85
CA LYS A 22 24.69 17.18 -23.40
C LYS A 22 25.12 17.02 -24.86
N GLU A 23 25.43 15.80 -25.29
CA GLU A 23 25.92 15.50 -26.64
C GLU A 23 24.85 14.90 -27.57
N ALA A 24 23.63 14.66 -27.07
CA ALA A 24 22.57 13.97 -27.79
C ALA A 24 21.70 14.89 -28.67
N GLU A 25 21.51 14.52 -29.93
CA GLU A 25 20.43 15.08 -30.76
C GLU A 25 19.03 14.64 -30.27
N PHE A 26 18.00 15.42 -30.59
CA PHE A 26 16.60 15.28 -30.15
C PHE A 26 16.03 13.85 -30.08
N ASN A 27 16.32 13.01 -31.07
CA ASN A 27 15.85 11.61 -31.12
C ASN A 27 16.47 10.73 -30.02
N SER A 28 17.64 11.10 -29.52
CA SER A 28 18.33 10.44 -28.43
C SER A 28 17.76 10.85 -27.07
N ILE A 29 17.27 12.08 -26.91
CA ILE A 29 16.61 12.58 -25.69
C ILE A 29 15.27 11.86 -25.47
N CYS A 30 14.44 11.71 -26.51
CA CYS A 30 13.17 10.99 -26.42
C CYS A 30 13.38 9.49 -26.14
N LYS A 31 14.40 8.87 -26.75
CA LYS A 31 14.79 7.48 -26.45
C LYS A 31 15.34 7.32 -25.04
N LEU A 32 16.07 8.31 -24.53
CA LEU A 32 16.55 8.32 -23.15
C LEU A 32 15.39 8.47 -22.16
N TYR A 33 14.42 9.33 -22.45
CA TYR A 33 13.22 9.50 -21.64
C TYR A 33 12.37 8.21 -21.58
N VAL A 34 12.16 7.56 -22.74
CA VAL A 34 11.45 6.26 -22.80
C VAL A 34 12.23 5.18 -22.04
N PHE A 35 13.55 5.11 -22.22
CA PHE A 35 14.42 4.17 -21.51
C PHE A 35 14.44 4.43 -19.99
N MET A 36 14.48 5.69 -19.56
CA MET A 36 14.46 6.05 -18.14
C MET A 36 13.10 5.81 -17.50
N LYS A 37 11.99 6.03 -18.23
CA LYS A 37 10.64 5.65 -17.79
C LYS A 37 10.52 4.14 -17.58
N GLU A 38 11.22 3.33 -18.37
CA GLU A 38 11.28 1.87 -18.24
C GLU A 38 12.21 1.39 -17.11
N GLN A 39 13.08 2.26 -16.56
CA GLN A 39 14.11 1.89 -15.57
C GLN A 39 13.97 2.61 -14.22
N ALA A 40 13.16 3.66 -14.12
CA ALA A 40 13.02 4.49 -12.93
C ALA A 40 11.90 3.98 -12.02
N ASP A 41 12.26 3.07 -11.11
CA ASP A 41 11.40 2.65 -9.99
C ASP A 41 11.55 3.59 -8.76
N ASP A 42 12.41 4.63 -8.82
CA ASP A 42 12.64 5.55 -7.69
C ASP A 42 12.49 7.05 -8.01
N PHE A 43 12.15 7.79 -6.95
CA PHE A 43 11.84 9.23 -6.92
C PHE A 43 13.02 10.14 -7.31
N ASN A 44 14.25 9.77 -6.97
CA ASN A 44 15.42 10.61 -7.23
C ASN A 44 15.76 10.64 -8.73
N SER A 45 15.48 9.54 -9.42
CA SER A 45 15.67 9.41 -10.86
C SER A 45 14.76 10.37 -11.65
N TYR A 46 13.52 10.58 -11.20
CA TYR A 46 12.59 11.54 -11.81
C TYR A 46 13.00 13.00 -11.59
N CYS A 47 13.48 13.35 -10.40
CA CYS A 47 13.92 14.70 -10.08
C CYS A 47 15.14 15.13 -10.91
N ASN A 48 16.11 14.22 -11.13
CA ASN A 48 17.30 14.51 -11.94
C ASN A 48 16.96 14.72 -13.42
N ILE A 49 16.01 13.95 -13.96
CA ILE A 49 15.50 14.15 -15.33
C ILE A 49 14.86 15.54 -15.44
N PHE A 50 14.02 15.88 -14.46
CA PHE A 50 13.32 17.16 -14.47
C PHE A 50 14.25 18.37 -14.36
N GLU A 51 15.28 18.30 -13.52
CA GLU A 51 16.29 19.37 -13.38
C GLU A 51 17.05 19.60 -14.70
N ILE A 52 17.37 18.52 -15.43
CA ILE A 52 18.01 18.60 -16.74
C ILE A 52 17.06 19.24 -17.77
N PHE A 53 15.81 18.79 -17.87
CA PHE A 53 14.83 19.37 -18.80
C PHE A 53 14.52 20.84 -18.47
N SER A 54 14.37 21.19 -17.20
CA SER A 54 14.15 22.57 -16.75
C SER A 54 15.34 23.46 -17.10
N THR A 55 16.58 22.96 -16.95
CA THR A 55 17.79 23.71 -17.29
C THR A 55 17.88 23.95 -18.80
N GLU A 56 17.68 22.92 -19.63
CA GLU A 56 17.71 23.06 -21.09
C GLU A 56 16.57 23.92 -21.67
N ILE A 57 15.39 23.92 -21.03
CA ILE A 57 14.29 24.84 -21.35
C ILE A 57 14.66 26.28 -20.97
N THR A 58 15.22 26.49 -19.78
CA THR A 58 15.56 27.82 -19.27
C THR A 58 16.74 28.44 -20.04
N GLU A 59 17.68 27.61 -20.50
CA GLU A 59 18.80 28.02 -21.36
C GLU A 59 18.41 28.16 -22.84
N GLY A 60 17.16 27.82 -23.19
CA GLY A 60 16.59 28.02 -24.53
C GLY A 60 17.02 26.98 -25.57
N HIS A 61 17.66 25.90 -25.15
CA HIS A 61 18.07 24.80 -26.04
C HIS A 61 16.91 23.86 -26.39
N LEU A 62 15.87 23.81 -25.55
CA LEU A 62 14.65 23.04 -25.83
C LEU A 62 13.50 23.95 -26.27
N ASN A 63 13.10 23.84 -27.54
CA ASN A 63 11.93 24.54 -28.06
C ASN A 63 10.65 23.78 -27.67
N ILE A 64 9.86 24.36 -26.76
CA ILE A 64 8.67 23.73 -26.18
C ILE A 64 7.59 23.45 -27.22
N ILE A 65 7.34 24.38 -28.15
CA ILE A 65 6.39 24.13 -29.24
C ILE A 65 6.82 22.95 -30.10
N THR A 66 8.11 22.84 -30.42
CA THR A 66 8.62 21.69 -31.19
C THR A 66 8.43 20.40 -30.42
N PHE A 67 8.77 20.40 -29.13
CA PHE A 67 8.59 19.26 -28.25
C PHE A 67 7.12 18.84 -28.09
N ALA A 68 6.20 19.79 -27.89
CA ALA A 68 4.77 19.54 -27.82
C ALA A 68 4.21 19.01 -29.16
N ASN A 69 4.66 19.56 -30.30
CA ASN A 69 4.29 19.08 -31.62
C ASN A 69 4.72 17.62 -31.85
N ASP A 70 5.89 17.24 -31.38
CA ASP A 70 6.37 15.87 -31.50
C ASP A 70 5.64 14.91 -30.54
N LEU A 71 5.26 15.35 -29.34
CA LEU A 71 4.37 14.58 -28.46
C LEU A 71 2.96 14.39 -29.05
N ASN A 72 2.44 15.39 -29.78
CA ASN A 72 1.17 15.27 -30.49
C ASN A 72 1.28 14.22 -31.62
N LYS A 73 2.37 14.23 -32.41
CA LYS A 73 2.63 13.18 -33.42
C LYS A 73 2.73 11.77 -32.81
N MET A 74 3.10 11.67 -31.54
CA MET A 74 3.13 10.42 -30.77
C MET A 74 1.81 10.10 -30.06
N GLU A 75 0.72 10.82 -30.39
CA GLU A 75 -0.62 10.70 -29.79
C GLU A 75 -0.64 10.82 -28.26
N THR A 76 0.36 11.48 -27.69
CA THR A 76 0.56 11.59 -26.24
C THR A 76 -0.10 12.83 -25.66
N ILE A 77 -0.33 13.85 -26.48
CA ILE A 77 -1.16 15.03 -26.18
C ILE A 77 -2.12 15.28 -27.34
N HIS A 78 -3.31 15.81 -27.06
CA HIS A 78 -4.33 16.12 -28.07
C HIS A 78 -4.05 17.44 -28.80
N ASP A 79 -4.56 17.57 -30.04
CA ASP A 79 -4.49 18.81 -30.83
C ASP A 79 -4.99 20.06 -30.10
N SER A 80 -6.00 19.90 -29.23
CA SER A 80 -6.52 21.00 -28.42
C SER A 80 -5.50 21.46 -27.38
N GLN A 81 -4.84 20.50 -26.71
CA GLN A 81 -3.81 20.78 -25.71
C GLN A 81 -2.57 21.41 -26.35
N LEU A 82 -2.18 20.94 -27.55
CA LEU A 82 -1.10 21.56 -28.32
C LEU A 82 -1.41 23.03 -28.64
N LYS A 83 -2.63 23.34 -29.07
CA LYS A 83 -3.04 24.73 -29.35
C LYS A 83 -3.02 25.61 -28.10
N ASP A 84 -3.38 25.06 -26.94
CA ASP A 84 -3.33 25.77 -25.67
C ASP A 84 -1.88 26.06 -25.26
N ILE A 85 -0.95 25.12 -25.49
CA ILE A 85 0.49 25.30 -25.27
C ILE A 85 1.07 26.36 -26.21
N GLU A 86 0.73 26.30 -27.51
CA GLU A 86 1.14 27.29 -28.51
C GLU A 86 0.63 28.69 -28.17
N LEU A 87 -0.59 28.78 -27.66
CA LEU A 87 -1.19 30.04 -27.23
C LEU A 87 -0.52 30.58 -25.98
N ALA A 88 -0.26 29.72 -24.99
CA ALA A 88 0.44 30.09 -23.75
C ALA A 88 1.87 30.59 -24.04
N GLU A 89 2.62 29.93 -24.94
CA GLU A 89 3.96 30.39 -25.31
C GLU A 89 3.92 31.77 -25.98
N LYS A 90 2.95 31.98 -26.88
CA LYS A 90 2.81 33.23 -27.62
C LYS A 90 2.42 34.41 -26.73
N ILE A 91 1.57 34.18 -25.72
CA ILE A 91 1.03 35.25 -24.87
C ILE A 91 1.90 35.48 -23.64
N GLU A 92 2.39 34.40 -23.02
CA GLU A 92 2.98 34.42 -21.68
C GLU A 92 4.45 33.94 -21.67
N GLY A 93 4.94 33.42 -22.80
CA GLY A 93 6.31 32.97 -22.96
C GLY A 93 6.53 31.47 -22.66
N THR A 94 7.72 31.02 -23.01
CA THR A 94 8.14 29.61 -23.01
C THR A 94 7.95 28.94 -21.65
N ASN A 95 8.22 29.63 -20.53
CA ASN A 95 8.03 29.04 -19.19
C ASN A 95 6.56 28.68 -18.87
N SER A 96 5.60 29.53 -19.25
CA SER A 96 4.17 29.23 -19.06
C SER A 96 3.73 28.05 -19.92
N ALA A 97 4.22 27.97 -21.16
CA ALA A 97 3.96 26.85 -22.05
C ALA A 97 4.53 25.52 -21.52
N ALA A 98 5.71 25.55 -20.89
CA ALA A 98 6.29 24.39 -20.21
C ALA A 98 5.41 23.90 -19.06
N ILE A 99 5.02 24.82 -18.17
CA ILE A 99 4.16 24.48 -17.02
C ILE A 99 2.85 23.87 -17.50
N LEU A 100 2.22 24.47 -18.52
CA LEU A 100 0.99 23.95 -19.10
C LEU A 100 1.19 22.57 -19.73
N LEU A 101 2.25 22.38 -20.53
CA LEU A 101 2.61 21.08 -21.09
C LEU A 101 2.77 20.02 -20.00
N PHE A 102 3.52 20.32 -18.93
CA PHE A 102 3.72 19.38 -17.82
C PHE A 102 2.46 19.15 -16.98
N SER A 103 1.52 20.11 -16.95
CA SER A 103 0.23 19.93 -16.29
C SER A 103 -0.66 18.90 -16.95
N TYR A 104 -0.50 18.66 -18.25
CA TYR A 104 -1.17 17.57 -18.97
C TYR A 104 -0.60 16.19 -18.64
N PHE A 105 0.45 16.10 -17.83
CA PHE A 105 1.00 14.86 -17.29
C PHE A 105 0.81 14.83 -15.77
N PRO A 106 -0.29 14.25 -15.25
CA PRO A 106 -0.70 14.37 -13.85
C PRO A 106 0.32 13.85 -12.84
N SER A 107 1.05 12.79 -13.20
CA SER A 107 2.15 12.26 -12.38
C SER A 107 3.29 13.27 -12.24
N THR A 108 3.55 14.07 -13.27
CA THR A 108 4.60 15.09 -13.32
C THR A 108 4.18 16.34 -12.54
N LEU A 109 2.89 16.69 -12.56
CA LEU A 109 2.35 17.87 -11.88
C LEU A 109 2.44 17.78 -10.34
N SER A 110 2.14 16.61 -9.75
CA SER A 110 2.29 16.36 -8.30
C SER A 110 3.72 16.63 -7.81
N TYR A 111 4.71 16.31 -8.64
CA TYR A 111 6.12 16.55 -8.35
C TYR A 111 6.56 17.99 -8.65
N LEU A 112 6.02 18.64 -9.70
CA LEU A 112 6.27 20.07 -10.00
C LEU A 112 5.82 21.00 -8.87
N MET A 113 4.70 20.69 -8.21
CA MET A 113 4.12 21.58 -7.19
C MET A 113 5.04 21.82 -5.98
N LYS A 114 6.03 20.95 -5.72
CA LYS A 114 7.01 21.14 -4.62
C LYS A 114 8.05 22.23 -4.90
N ASP A 115 8.41 22.45 -6.16
CA ASP A 115 9.41 23.46 -6.57
C ASP A 115 8.81 24.64 -7.33
N LEU A 116 7.54 24.59 -7.73
CA LEU A 116 6.82 25.69 -8.40
C LEU A 116 6.87 27.00 -7.58
N ASP A 117 6.87 26.90 -6.26
CA ASP A 117 6.95 28.04 -5.33
C ASP A 117 8.28 28.83 -5.46
N LYS A 118 9.35 28.23 -5.99
CA LYS A 118 10.60 28.94 -6.30
C LYS A 118 10.52 29.76 -7.59
N TYR A 119 9.78 29.28 -8.59
CA TYR A 119 9.73 29.85 -9.94
C TYR A 119 8.65 30.92 -10.12
N LEU A 120 7.57 30.88 -9.32
CA LEU A 120 6.41 31.78 -9.45
C LEU A 120 6.60 33.19 -8.85
N LYS A 121 7.84 33.66 -8.67
CA LYS A 121 8.09 34.99 -8.07
C LYS A 121 7.82 36.19 -9.00
N SER A 122 7.49 35.98 -10.29
CA SER A 122 7.45 37.08 -11.27
C SER A 122 6.16 37.26 -12.08
N LEU A 123 5.10 36.46 -11.87
CA LEU A 123 3.78 36.69 -12.48
C LEU A 123 2.68 36.57 -11.43
N ASP A 124 1.53 37.19 -11.70
CA ASP A 124 0.35 37.19 -10.83
C ASP A 124 -0.12 35.75 -10.57
N ARG A 125 0.41 35.18 -9.49
CA ARG A 125 0.30 33.78 -9.05
C ARG A 125 -1.13 33.26 -9.15
N ASN A 126 -2.11 34.12 -8.88
CA ASN A 126 -3.52 33.75 -8.86
C ASN A 126 -4.10 33.55 -10.26
N ASP A 127 -3.64 34.31 -11.26
CA ASP A 127 -4.11 34.19 -12.64
C ASP A 127 -3.57 32.92 -13.30
N LEU A 128 -2.28 32.61 -13.07
CA LEU A 128 -1.68 31.37 -13.57
C LEU A 128 -2.24 30.13 -12.86
N LEU A 129 -2.46 30.18 -11.53
CA LEU A 129 -3.06 29.06 -10.80
C LEU A 129 -4.49 28.79 -11.30
N LYS A 130 -5.25 29.86 -11.56
CA LYS A 130 -6.58 29.79 -12.13
C LYS A 130 -6.57 29.23 -13.55
N LYS A 131 -5.65 29.66 -14.40
CA LYS A 131 -5.46 29.10 -15.76
C LYS A 131 -5.01 27.65 -15.73
N ILE A 132 -4.16 27.24 -14.78
CA ILE A 132 -3.80 25.82 -14.58
C ILE A 132 -5.05 25.03 -14.17
N GLN A 133 -5.86 25.56 -13.25
CA GLN A 133 -7.12 24.93 -12.84
C GLN A 133 -8.18 24.90 -13.96
N GLU A 134 -8.15 25.86 -14.88
CA GLU A 134 -9.08 25.97 -16.02
C GLU A 134 -8.61 25.20 -17.27
N ALA A 135 -7.29 25.07 -17.48
CA ALA A 135 -6.68 24.41 -18.63
C ALA A 135 -6.35 22.94 -18.37
N VAL A 136 -6.20 22.53 -17.10
CA VAL A 136 -6.46 21.16 -16.70
C VAL A 136 -7.95 20.96 -16.99
N PRO A 137 -8.32 20.21 -18.05
CA PRO A 137 -9.72 19.83 -18.17
C PRO A 137 -10.04 19.15 -16.86
N VAL A 138 -11.17 19.49 -16.26
CA VAL A 138 -11.84 18.58 -15.36
C VAL A 138 -11.99 17.27 -16.15
N CYS A 139 -10.97 16.40 -16.06
CA CYS A 139 -10.99 15.03 -16.50
C CYS A 139 -11.85 14.27 -15.48
N GLU A 140 -13.11 14.69 -15.35
CA GLU A 140 -14.16 13.88 -14.74
C GLU A 140 -14.54 12.72 -15.67
N ASP A 141 -14.13 12.75 -16.95
CA ASP A 141 -14.35 11.66 -17.88
C ASP A 141 -13.06 11.23 -18.60
N LYS A 142 -12.55 10.04 -18.23
CA LYS A 142 -11.65 9.16 -19.02
C LYS A 142 -10.14 9.45 -19.04
N VAL A 143 -9.54 9.72 -17.89
CA VAL A 143 -8.15 9.25 -17.63
C VAL A 143 -8.25 8.08 -16.66
N ASN A 144 -8.10 6.87 -17.20
CA ASN A 144 -8.10 5.62 -16.47
C ASN A 144 -6.76 5.43 -15.73
N TYR A 145 -6.51 6.24 -14.70
CA TYR A 145 -5.41 6.07 -13.76
C TYR A 145 -5.85 6.55 -12.36
N MET A 146 -6.64 5.71 -11.69
CA MET A 146 -6.84 5.60 -10.24
C MET A 146 -6.43 6.81 -9.35
N SER A 147 -6.99 8.00 -9.58
CA SER A 147 -7.36 8.82 -8.43
C SER A 147 -8.69 8.26 -7.96
N ASN A 148 -8.63 7.18 -7.19
CA ASN A 148 -9.81 6.73 -6.46
C ASN A 148 -10.33 7.94 -5.70
N ASP A 149 -11.51 8.44 -6.05
CA ASP A 149 -12.25 9.24 -5.10
C ASP A 149 -12.39 8.35 -3.86
N ARG A 150 -11.58 8.62 -2.83
CA ARG A 150 -11.57 7.83 -1.60
C ARG A 150 -12.99 7.74 -1.03
N SER A 151 -13.81 8.76 -1.28
CA SER A 151 -15.24 8.74 -0.96
C SER A 151 -15.96 7.60 -1.67
N GLU A 152 -15.84 7.52 -3.00
CA GLU A 152 -16.44 6.46 -3.81
C GLU A 152 -15.94 5.07 -3.39
N MET A 153 -14.63 4.92 -3.15
CA MET A 153 -14.07 3.62 -2.74
C MET A 153 -14.47 3.21 -1.33
N ILE A 154 -14.53 4.15 -0.38
CA ILE A 154 -15.08 3.89 0.96
C ILE A 154 -16.53 3.40 0.85
N MET A 155 -17.33 4.03 -0.02
CA MET A 155 -18.72 3.62 -0.23
C MET A 155 -18.80 2.25 -0.93
N HIS A 156 -17.93 1.98 -1.90
CA HIS A 156 -17.81 0.68 -2.56
C HIS A 156 -17.49 -0.44 -1.55
N PHE A 157 -16.61 -0.16 -0.59
CA PHE A 157 -16.23 -1.09 0.47
C PHE A 157 -17.05 -0.97 1.76
N ARG A 158 -18.18 -0.24 1.74
CA ARG A 158 -19.03 -0.03 2.92
C ARG A 158 -19.38 -1.33 3.62
N GLN A 159 -19.84 -2.34 2.88
CA GLN A 159 -20.22 -3.62 3.47
C GLN A 159 -19.05 -4.31 4.18
N LEU A 160 -17.86 -4.26 3.58
CA LEU A 160 -16.66 -4.81 4.19
C LEU A 160 -16.26 -4.03 5.45
N ILE A 161 -16.40 -2.70 5.45
CA ILE A 161 -16.20 -1.86 6.64
C ILE A 161 -17.15 -2.30 7.76
N LEU A 162 -18.44 -2.49 7.46
CA LEU A 162 -19.43 -2.94 8.45
C LEU A 162 -19.11 -4.32 9.06
N GLU A 163 -18.56 -5.23 8.25
CA GLU A 163 -18.25 -6.59 8.69
C GLU A 163 -16.97 -6.69 9.54
N THR A 164 -16.03 -5.77 9.33
CA THR A 164 -14.65 -5.91 9.81
C THR A 164 -14.23 -4.85 10.81
N VAL A 165 -14.76 -3.63 10.72
CA VAL A 165 -14.32 -2.49 11.53
C VAL A 165 -15.11 -2.41 12.83
N HIS A 166 -14.41 -2.28 13.95
CA HIS A 166 -15.05 -1.98 15.22
C HIS A 166 -15.13 -0.47 15.38
N PRO A 167 -16.31 0.09 15.70
CA PRO A 167 -16.47 1.55 15.69
C PRO A 167 -15.60 2.25 16.74
N ARG A 168 -15.37 1.63 17.91
CA ARG A 168 -14.43 2.16 18.92
C ARG A 168 -13.01 2.42 18.38
N ASP A 169 -12.60 1.73 17.31
CA ASP A 169 -11.24 1.80 16.80
C ASP A 169 -11.03 3.11 16.02
N ILE A 170 -12.06 3.52 15.28
CA ILE A 170 -12.02 4.69 14.39
C ILE A 170 -12.71 5.93 14.97
N TRP A 171 -13.71 5.72 15.84
CA TRP A 171 -14.58 6.80 16.31
C TRP A 171 -13.86 7.91 17.08
N PRO A 172 -12.93 7.64 18.02
CA PRO A 172 -12.25 8.70 18.76
C PRO A 172 -11.55 9.71 17.84
N LYS A 173 -10.95 9.22 16.74
CA LYS A 173 -10.29 10.04 15.72
C LYS A 173 -11.31 10.83 14.90
N LEU A 174 -12.37 10.16 14.43
CA LEU A 174 -13.45 10.81 13.67
C LEU A 174 -14.15 11.92 14.48
N VAL A 175 -14.39 11.72 15.77
CA VAL A 175 -14.96 12.76 16.65
C VAL A 175 -14.09 13.99 16.69
N GLN A 176 -12.80 13.79 16.86
CA GLN A 176 -11.82 14.86 16.95
C GLN A 176 -11.74 15.63 15.63
N ASP A 177 -11.62 14.92 14.51
CA ASP A 177 -11.41 15.53 13.20
C ASP A 177 -12.68 16.19 12.64
N LEU A 178 -13.85 15.62 12.92
CA LEU A 178 -15.15 16.12 12.43
C LEU A 178 -15.85 17.05 13.44
N GLY A 179 -15.24 17.30 14.61
CA GLY A 179 -15.83 18.15 15.65
C GLY A 179 -17.17 17.63 16.19
N LEU A 180 -17.38 16.31 16.17
CA LEU A 180 -18.65 15.71 16.59
C LEU A 180 -18.76 15.66 18.12
N PRO A 181 -19.97 15.65 18.70
CA PRO A 181 -20.11 15.47 20.14
C PRO A 181 -19.65 14.06 20.55
N SER A 182 -18.71 13.98 21.49
CA SER A 182 -18.11 12.72 22.00
C SER A 182 -19.14 11.75 22.61
N ASN A 183 -20.33 12.23 22.93
CA ASN A 183 -21.33 11.51 23.72
C ASN A 183 -22.47 10.92 22.87
N SER A 184 -22.40 10.99 21.53
CA SER A 184 -23.59 10.74 20.70
C SER A 184 -23.96 9.26 20.53
N ILE A 185 -23.03 8.32 20.71
CA ILE A 185 -23.26 6.88 20.48
C ILE A 185 -22.39 6.09 21.47
N ASP A 186 -22.99 5.07 22.09
CA ASP A 186 -22.30 4.16 22.99
C ASP A 186 -21.73 3.00 22.16
N TYR A 187 -20.44 3.06 21.80
CA TYR A 187 -19.79 2.14 20.83
C TYR A 187 -19.39 0.80 21.45
N THR A 188 -20.29 0.19 22.19
CA THR A 188 -20.03 -1.04 22.92
C THR A 188 -20.10 -2.28 22.04
N CYS A 189 -20.70 -2.19 20.83
CA CYS A 189 -20.83 -3.35 19.96
C CYS A 189 -20.42 -3.06 18.50
N ARG A 190 -19.96 -4.12 17.80
CA ARG A 190 -19.62 -4.04 16.38
C ARG A 190 -20.78 -3.50 15.53
N ARG A 191 -22.04 -3.77 15.91
CA ARG A 191 -23.21 -3.28 15.16
C ARG A 191 -23.34 -1.75 15.14
N ASP A 192 -22.68 -1.05 16.06
CA ASP A 192 -22.70 0.43 16.07
C ASP A 192 -21.86 1.04 14.93
N ILE A 193 -21.07 0.24 14.19
CA ILE A 193 -20.37 0.71 12.98
C ILE A 193 -21.33 1.23 11.91
N GLU A 194 -22.54 0.66 11.82
CA GLU A 194 -23.57 1.14 10.89
C GLU A 194 -23.95 2.58 11.20
N LYS A 195 -24.11 2.93 12.48
CA LYS A 195 -24.38 4.32 12.90
C LYS A 195 -23.21 5.26 12.59
N VAL A 196 -21.97 4.78 12.65
CA VAL A 196 -20.79 5.57 12.25
C VAL A 196 -20.83 5.85 10.76
N MET A 197 -21.11 4.83 9.94
CA MET A 197 -21.18 4.96 8.48
C MET A 197 -22.37 5.81 8.03
N ASP A 198 -23.55 5.65 8.63
CA ASP A 198 -24.71 6.48 8.32
C ASP A 198 -24.44 7.96 8.62
N LYS A 199 -23.73 8.24 9.72
CA LYS A 199 -23.32 9.60 10.06
C LYS A 199 -22.26 10.13 9.09
N PHE A 200 -21.29 9.31 8.73
CA PHE A 200 -20.28 9.64 7.72
C PHE A 200 -20.93 9.99 6.37
N GLU A 201 -21.94 9.25 5.95
CA GLU A 201 -22.69 9.50 4.71
C GLU A 201 -23.48 10.80 4.76
N ALA A 202 -24.19 11.05 5.85
CA ALA A 202 -25.01 12.24 6.04
C ALA A 202 -24.21 13.53 6.18
N ASP A 203 -22.96 13.46 6.64
CA ASP A 203 -22.12 14.64 6.87
C ASP A 203 -21.65 15.27 5.54
N LEU A 204 -21.62 16.59 5.46
CA LEU A 204 -21.10 17.35 4.32
C LEU A 204 -19.68 17.89 4.56
N TYR A 205 -19.04 17.48 5.66
CA TYR A 205 -17.71 17.95 6.03
C TYR A 205 -16.65 17.69 4.94
N PRO A 206 -15.97 18.75 4.43
CA PRO A 206 -14.86 18.60 3.50
C PRO A 206 -13.72 17.80 4.13
N GLY A 207 -13.24 16.76 3.43
CA GLY A 207 -12.17 15.90 3.93
C GLY A 207 -12.61 14.78 4.89
N LYS A 208 -13.91 14.54 5.05
CA LYS A 208 -14.42 13.40 5.85
C LYS A 208 -13.85 12.06 5.39
N SER A 209 -13.74 11.83 4.09
CA SER A 209 -13.21 10.59 3.50
C SER A 209 -11.74 10.39 3.86
N GLN A 210 -10.97 11.48 3.88
CA GLN A 210 -9.58 11.46 4.33
C GLN A 210 -9.48 11.16 5.83
N SER A 211 -10.35 11.77 6.64
CA SER A 211 -10.39 11.54 8.10
C SER A 211 -10.74 10.09 8.43
N LEU A 212 -11.71 9.49 7.72
CA LEU A 212 -12.06 8.07 7.88
C LEU A 212 -10.92 7.15 7.43
N TYR A 213 -10.28 7.44 6.31
CA TYR A 213 -9.12 6.68 5.84
C TYR A 213 -7.97 6.72 6.87
N GLU A 214 -7.65 7.90 7.41
CA GLU A 214 -6.62 8.05 8.43
C GLU A 214 -6.98 7.28 9.71
N ALA A 215 -8.24 7.37 10.15
CA ALA A 215 -8.72 6.61 11.31
C ALA A 215 -8.58 5.10 11.10
N LEU A 216 -8.89 4.59 9.90
CA LEU A 216 -8.71 3.16 9.55
C LEU A 216 -7.23 2.78 9.54
N SER A 217 -6.37 3.62 8.98
CA SER A 217 -4.92 3.42 8.90
C SER A 217 -4.28 3.37 10.28
N GLU A 218 -4.60 4.34 11.15
CA GLU A 218 -4.12 4.38 12.53
C GLU A 218 -4.64 3.20 13.37
N ALA A 219 -5.87 2.75 13.09
CA ALA A 219 -6.45 1.55 13.71
C ALA A 219 -5.90 0.23 13.14
N GLY A 220 -4.96 0.29 12.19
CA GLY A 220 -4.26 -0.86 11.64
C GLY A 220 -5.14 -1.73 10.73
N TYR A 221 -6.13 -1.15 10.04
CA TYR A 221 -6.93 -1.84 9.04
C TYR A 221 -6.27 -1.79 7.65
N GLU A 222 -5.05 -2.33 7.54
CA GLU A 222 -4.19 -2.24 6.36
C GLU A 222 -4.88 -2.77 5.10
N ILE A 223 -5.57 -3.91 5.20
CA ILE A 223 -6.28 -4.52 4.06
C ILE A 223 -7.34 -3.59 3.49
N LEU A 224 -8.08 -2.88 4.35
CA LEU A 224 -9.08 -1.91 3.93
C LEU A 224 -8.45 -0.69 3.29
N CYS A 225 -7.38 -0.14 3.89
CA CYS A 225 -6.67 1.00 3.34
C CYS A 225 -6.11 0.68 1.95
N LEU A 226 -5.46 -0.48 1.77
CA LEU A 226 -4.97 -0.95 0.48
C LEU A 226 -6.10 -1.02 -0.56
N LYS A 227 -7.27 -1.58 -0.18
CA LYS A 227 -8.43 -1.64 -1.07
C LYS A 227 -8.95 -0.26 -1.46
N ILE A 228 -9.07 0.65 -0.50
CA ILE A 228 -9.53 2.03 -0.73
C ILE A 228 -8.58 2.77 -1.67
N ASP A 229 -7.28 2.59 -1.53
CA ASP A 229 -6.28 3.20 -2.43
C ASP A 229 -6.13 2.46 -3.78
N GLY A 230 -6.91 1.41 -4.04
CA GLY A 230 -6.85 0.64 -5.30
C GLY A 230 -5.65 -0.30 -5.37
N GLY A 231 -4.97 -0.51 -4.25
CA GLY A 231 -3.91 -1.48 -4.08
C GLY A 231 -4.39 -2.92 -4.20
N LYS A 232 -3.47 -3.82 -4.52
CA LYS A 232 -3.74 -5.26 -4.61
C LYS A 232 -3.64 -5.91 -3.23
N CYS A 233 -4.72 -6.53 -2.77
CA CYS A 233 -4.74 -7.37 -1.57
C CYS A 233 -4.68 -8.85 -1.97
N ASN A 234 -4.04 -9.68 -1.14
CA ASN A 234 -4.00 -11.13 -1.34
C ASN A 234 -5.28 -11.77 -0.79
N ASP A 235 -6.45 -11.35 -1.30
CA ASP A 235 -7.75 -11.74 -0.76
C ASP A 235 -7.96 -13.24 -0.77
N ASP A 236 -7.57 -13.94 -1.84
CA ASP A 236 -7.71 -15.40 -1.95
C ASP A 236 -6.92 -16.11 -0.84
N ILE A 237 -5.68 -15.67 -0.61
CA ILE A 237 -4.80 -16.25 0.41
C ILE A 237 -5.32 -15.91 1.82
N ASN A 238 -5.67 -14.64 2.07
CA ASN A 238 -6.18 -14.20 3.37
C ASN A 238 -7.50 -14.90 3.71
N ASN A 239 -8.41 -15.05 2.75
CA ASN A 239 -9.67 -15.77 2.93
C ASN A 239 -9.47 -17.27 3.12
N TYR A 240 -8.51 -17.87 2.42
CA TYR A 240 -8.13 -19.27 2.62
C TYR A 240 -7.68 -19.51 4.08
N TYR A 241 -6.73 -18.74 4.58
CA TYR A 241 -6.24 -18.89 5.96
C TYR A 241 -7.27 -18.47 7.02
N LYS A 242 -8.15 -17.50 6.72
CA LYS A 242 -9.29 -17.18 7.58
C LYS A 242 -10.22 -18.40 7.74
N LYS A 243 -10.56 -19.08 6.64
CA LYS A 243 -11.38 -20.31 6.69
C LYS A 243 -10.68 -21.43 7.46
N LEU A 244 -9.36 -21.57 7.32
CA LEU A 244 -8.60 -22.54 8.11
C LEU A 244 -8.66 -22.21 9.62
N LEU A 245 -8.51 -20.94 10.00
CA LEU A 245 -8.71 -20.53 11.40
C LEU A 245 -10.12 -20.87 11.91
N GLU A 246 -11.16 -20.61 11.11
CA GLU A 246 -12.55 -20.92 11.48
C GLU A 246 -12.76 -22.42 11.72
N VAL A 247 -12.17 -23.29 10.89
CA VAL A 247 -12.22 -24.75 11.05
C VAL A 247 -11.52 -25.19 12.34
N HIS A 248 -10.36 -24.61 12.65
CA HIS A 248 -9.56 -24.99 13.82
C HIS A 248 -9.84 -24.14 15.06
N HIS A 249 -10.81 -23.24 15.01
CA HIS A 249 -11.03 -22.16 15.98
C HIS A 249 -11.05 -22.67 17.42
N LYS A 250 -11.87 -23.69 17.70
CA LYS A 250 -12.03 -24.26 19.05
C LYS A 250 -10.68 -24.69 19.65
N ILE A 251 -9.89 -25.43 18.89
CA ILE A 251 -8.62 -25.99 19.38
C ILE A 251 -7.57 -24.88 19.54
N LEU A 252 -7.58 -23.90 18.63
CA LEU A 252 -6.71 -22.73 18.72
C LEU A 252 -7.03 -21.89 19.96
N THR A 253 -8.31 -21.63 20.24
CA THR A 253 -8.71 -20.90 21.46
C THR A 253 -8.36 -21.62 22.76
N GLU A 254 -8.33 -22.95 22.74
CA GLU A 254 -8.01 -23.77 23.93
C GLU A 254 -6.49 -23.90 24.17
N LYS A 255 -5.67 -23.76 23.12
CA LYS A 255 -4.23 -24.07 23.17
C LYS A 255 -3.30 -22.88 22.98
N ILE A 256 -3.76 -21.81 22.32
CA ILE A 256 -2.96 -20.59 22.19
C ILE A 256 -2.81 -19.97 23.58
N LYS A 257 -1.56 -19.78 23.99
CA LYS A 257 -1.23 -18.99 25.17
C LYS A 257 -0.98 -17.56 24.77
N VAL A 258 -1.95 -16.68 25.01
CA VAL A 258 -1.91 -15.30 24.52
C VAL A 258 -0.78 -14.53 25.17
N SER A 259 -0.58 -14.70 26.47
CA SER A 259 0.48 -14.04 27.24
C SER A 259 1.89 -14.30 26.70
N GLU A 260 2.13 -15.45 26.06
CA GLU A 260 3.44 -15.79 25.47
C GLU A 260 3.64 -15.10 24.11
N ILE A 261 2.59 -14.93 23.31
CA ILE A 261 2.71 -14.46 21.92
C ILE A 261 2.38 -12.98 21.72
N LEU A 262 1.62 -12.37 22.63
CA LEU A 262 1.01 -11.06 22.41
C LEU A 262 2.02 -9.95 22.07
N GLU A 263 3.16 -9.93 22.75
CA GLU A 263 4.23 -8.97 22.46
C GLU A 263 4.81 -9.18 21.07
N SER A 264 5.02 -10.44 20.68
CA SER A 264 5.57 -10.81 19.37
C SER A 264 4.61 -10.42 18.23
N VAL A 265 3.29 -10.58 18.45
CA VAL A 265 2.25 -10.18 17.49
C VAL A 265 2.22 -8.66 17.29
N LEU A 266 2.42 -7.87 18.34
CA LEU A 266 2.58 -6.42 18.24
C LEU A 266 3.87 -6.04 17.49
N VAL A 267 5.01 -6.64 17.83
CA VAL A 267 6.31 -6.34 17.21
C VAL A 267 6.29 -6.62 15.71
N ALA A 268 5.63 -7.71 15.29
CA ALA A 268 5.42 -8.04 13.88
C ALA A 268 4.37 -7.15 13.17
N LYS A 269 3.76 -6.21 13.91
CA LYS A 269 2.71 -5.29 13.45
C LYS A 269 1.48 -6.01 12.91
N VAL A 270 1.22 -7.23 13.36
CA VAL A 270 0.03 -7.99 12.97
C VAL A 270 -1.21 -7.40 13.64
N ILE A 271 -1.04 -6.86 14.85
CA ILE A 271 -2.02 -6.05 15.58
C ILE A 271 -1.39 -4.71 15.97
N ASN A 272 -2.22 -3.74 16.33
CA ASN A 272 -1.73 -2.45 16.82
C ASN A 272 -1.61 -2.42 18.37
N LYS A 273 -1.11 -1.31 18.93
CA LYS A 273 -0.94 -1.15 20.38
C LYS A 273 -2.26 -1.21 21.15
N ARG A 274 -3.33 -0.61 20.62
CA ARG A 274 -4.66 -0.62 21.26
C ARG A 274 -5.21 -2.05 21.32
N ASP A 275 -5.08 -2.81 20.23
CA ASP A 275 -5.50 -4.22 20.17
C ASP A 275 -4.77 -5.03 21.25
N LYS A 276 -3.45 -4.83 21.42
CA LYS A 276 -2.67 -5.46 22.50
C LYS A 276 -3.24 -5.12 23.88
N ASP A 277 -3.43 -3.83 24.16
CA ASP A 277 -3.88 -3.37 25.48
C ASP A 277 -5.28 -3.94 25.81
N GLU A 278 -6.16 -4.04 24.81
CA GLU A 278 -7.46 -4.67 24.95
C GLU A 278 -7.38 -6.19 25.16
N ILE A 279 -6.56 -6.89 24.38
CA ILE A 279 -6.36 -8.34 24.54
C ILE A 279 -5.82 -8.64 25.94
N ALA A 280 -4.86 -7.83 26.43
CA ALA A 280 -4.32 -7.96 27.77
C ALA A 280 -5.41 -7.76 28.83
N ALA A 281 -6.24 -6.72 28.70
CA ALA A 281 -7.37 -6.50 29.59
C ALA A 281 -8.40 -7.65 29.55
N VAL A 282 -8.69 -8.21 28.38
CA VAL A 282 -9.57 -9.39 28.24
C VAL A 282 -8.96 -10.61 28.93
N HIS A 283 -7.65 -10.83 28.74
CA HIS A 283 -6.91 -11.91 29.39
C HIS A 283 -6.98 -11.81 30.92
N GLU A 284 -6.73 -10.62 31.48
CA GLU A 284 -6.80 -10.38 32.92
C GLU A 284 -8.21 -10.60 33.50
N ASN A 285 -9.25 -10.19 32.79
CA ASN A 285 -10.62 -10.23 33.30
C ASN A 285 -11.38 -11.53 33.01
N LYS A 286 -11.11 -12.19 31.88
CA LYS A 286 -11.89 -13.32 31.36
C LYS A 286 -11.04 -14.58 31.09
N GLY A 287 -9.72 -14.48 31.22
CA GLY A 287 -8.80 -15.59 31.02
C GLY A 287 -8.36 -15.78 29.57
N ASP A 288 -7.42 -16.71 29.42
CA ASP A 288 -6.65 -16.92 28.19
C ASP A 288 -7.51 -17.36 27.00
N ILE A 289 -8.51 -18.23 27.22
CA ILE A 289 -9.41 -18.72 26.16
C ILE A 289 -10.17 -17.55 25.50
N THR A 290 -10.73 -16.64 26.30
CA THR A 290 -11.47 -15.49 25.76
C THR A 290 -10.56 -14.49 25.08
N ALA A 291 -9.33 -14.31 25.59
CA ALA A 291 -8.32 -13.48 24.94
C ALA A 291 -7.86 -14.09 23.60
N ALA A 292 -7.69 -15.41 23.54
CA ALA A 292 -7.30 -16.13 22.32
C ALA A 292 -8.40 -16.04 21.27
N GLN A 293 -9.66 -16.24 21.67
CA GLN A 293 -10.81 -16.03 20.79
C GLN A 293 -10.79 -14.61 20.20
N TYR A 294 -10.62 -13.61 21.05
CA TYR A 294 -10.61 -12.23 20.61
C TYR A 294 -9.46 -11.91 19.65
N LEU A 295 -8.24 -12.42 19.92
CA LEU A 295 -7.11 -12.31 19.02
C LEU A 295 -7.42 -12.94 17.66
N LEU A 296 -7.89 -14.19 17.63
CA LEU A 296 -8.20 -14.91 16.39
C LEU A 296 -9.30 -14.22 15.56
N GLU A 297 -10.26 -13.56 16.21
CA GLU A 297 -11.32 -12.82 15.54
C GLU A 297 -10.82 -11.55 14.83
N ILE A 298 -9.77 -10.90 15.32
CA ILE A 298 -9.27 -9.63 14.75
C ILE A 298 -8.17 -9.82 13.70
N LEU A 299 -7.35 -10.86 13.81
CA LEU A 299 -6.19 -11.10 12.94
C LEU A 299 -6.49 -10.96 11.44
N PRO A 300 -7.59 -11.55 10.90
CA PRO A 300 -7.82 -11.56 9.45
C PRO A 300 -8.09 -10.19 8.81
N TYR A 301 -8.33 -9.17 9.63
CA TYR A 301 -8.76 -7.85 9.18
C TYR A 301 -7.71 -6.76 9.35
N LYS A 302 -6.63 -7.05 10.09
CA LYS A 302 -5.64 -6.03 10.43
C LYS A 302 -4.56 -5.92 9.35
N LYS A 303 -3.84 -7.01 9.07
CA LYS A 303 -2.63 -7.01 8.23
C LYS A 303 -2.77 -7.89 6.99
N ASN A 304 -2.26 -7.45 5.83
CA ASN A 304 -2.19 -8.31 4.64
C ASN A 304 -1.16 -9.44 4.87
N LEU A 305 -1.48 -10.68 4.49
CA LEU A 305 -0.63 -11.85 4.75
C LEU A 305 -0.33 -12.09 6.25
N TRP A 306 -1.23 -11.66 7.14
CA TRP A 306 -1.12 -11.81 8.61
C TRP A 306 -0.75 -13.24 9.06
N HIS A 307 -1.20 -14.27 8.32
CA HIS A 307 -0.98 -15.68 8.66
C HIS A 307 0.50 -16.05 8.66
N LYS A 308 1.32 -15.46 7.78
CA LYS A 308 2.77 -15.76 7.71
C LYS A 308 3.45 -15.36 9.02
N ASP A 309 3.26 -14.11 9.41
CA ASP A 309 3.82 -13.57 10.64
C ASP A 309 3.26 -14.29 11.87
N PHE A 310 1.94 -14.53 11.89
CA PHE A 310 1.29 -15.20 13.01
C PHE A 310 1.78 -16.64 13.19
N PHE A 311 1.90 -17.43 12.12
CA PHE A 311 2.40 -18.80 12.20
C PHE A 311 3.88 -18.84 12.56
N GLU A 312 4.68 -17.90 12.05
CA GLU A 312 6.07 -17.76 12.47
C GLU A 312 6.18 -17.47 13.97
N ILE A 313 5.33 -16.59 14.51
CA ILE A 313 5.27 -16.30 15.94
C ILE A 313 4.89 -17.55 16.75
N LEU A 314 3.89 -18.32 16.31
CA LEU A 314 3.52 -19.58 16.96
C LEU A 314 4.69 -20.58 16.95
N CYS A 315 5.41 -20.70 15.83
CA CYS A 315 6.60 -21.55 15.76
C CYS A 315 7.69 -21.11 16.76
N LYS A 316 8.03 -19.82 16.79
CA LYS A 316 9.04 -19.24 17.69
C LYS A 316 8.71 -19.40 19.18
N ASN A 317 7.43 -19.43 19.52
CA ASN A 317 6.96 -19.59 20.90
C ASN A 317 6.66 -21.05 21.28
N LYS A 318 7.33 -22.02 20.64
CA LYS A 318 7.18 -23.47 20.92
C LYS A 318 5.75 -24.00 20.73
N GLN A 319 4.93 -23.31 19.93
CA GLN A 319 3.56 -23.69 19.58
C GLN A 319 3.45 -24.21 18.12
N ARG A 320 4.56 -24.72 17.55
CA ARG A 320 4.63 -25.29 16.18
C ARG A 320 3.60 -26.40 15.93
N GLY A 321 3.26 -27.18 16.96
CA GLY A 321 2.23 -28.22 16.85
C GLY A 321 0.86 -27.67 16.46
N LEU A 322 0.56 -26.40 16.76
CA LEU A 322 -0.67 -25.74 16.31
C LEU A 322 -0.58 -25.38 14.83
N VAL A 323 0.56 -24.88 14.37
CA VAL A 323 0.76 -24.54 12.94
C VAL A 323 0.63 -25.78 12.07
N ASN A 324 1.30 -26.87 12.44
CA ASN A 324 1.22 -28.16 11.72
C ASN A 324 -0.21 -28.74 11.69
N MET A 325 -1.05 -28.36 12.65
CA MET A 325 -2.44 -28.78 12.70
C MET A 325 -3.33 -27.97 11.74
N ILE A 326 -3.06 -26.67 11.60
CA ILE A 326 -3.80 -25.78 10.69
C ILE A 326 -3.37 -26.02 9.24
N ASP A 327 -2.06 -26.09 9.01
CA ASP A 327 -1.44 -26.21 7.70
C ASP A 327 -0.24 -27.15 7.79
N PRO A 328 -0.44 -28.46 7.54
CA PRO A 328 0.64 -29.46 7.59
C PRO A 328 1.75 -29.24 6.58
N GLU A 329 1.47 -28.50 5.50
CA GLU A 329 2.41 -28.19 4.43
C GLU A 329 3.17 -26.88 4.70
N TYR A 330 2.86 -26.18 5.78
CA TYR A 330 3.52 -24.95 6.15
C TYR A 330 5.00 -25.20 6.47
N ASN A 331 5.85 -24.93 5.46
CA ASN A 331 7.28 -25.13 5.60
C ASN A 331 7.92 -23.95 6.33
N TYR A 332 8.06 -24.11 7.65
CA TYR A 332 8.80 -23.16 8.47
C TYR A 332 10.30 -23.29 8.19
N ASN A 333 10.80 -22.49 7.25
CA ASN A 333 12.23 -22.32 6.98
C ASN A 333 12.88 -21.45 8.06
N SER A 334 12.98 -21.95 9.29
CA SER A 334 13.96 -21.41 10.24
C SER A 334 15.10 -22.42 10.39
N ASP A 335 16.17 -22.20 9.66
CA ASP A 335 17.48 -22.82 9.93
C ASP A 335 18.13 -22.27 11.21
N ALA A 336 17.33 -21.85 12.21
CA ALA A 336 17.79 -21.37 13.50
C ALA A 336 17.02 -22.10 14.59
N GLU A 337 17.76 -22.90 15.35
CA GLU A 337 17.36 -23.60 16.58
C GLU A 337 16.55 -24.88 16.35
N ALA A 338 17.29 -25.92 15.97
CA ALA A 338 16.97 -27.28 16.36
C ALA A 338 16.96 -27.38 17.90
N ASP A 339 15.84 -27.04 18.54
CA ASP A 339 15.51 -27.53 19.86
C ASP A 339 15.36 -29.05 19.73
N THR A 340 16.46 -29.72 20.09
CA THR A 340 16.56 -31.15 20.28
C THR A 340 15.77 -31.48 21.54
N ASP A 341 14.46 -31.69 21.40
CA ASP A 341 13.71 -32.49 22.37
C ASP A 341 14.12 -33.96 22.19
N SER A 342 15.32 -34.29 22.70
CA SER A 342 15.74 -35.66 22.97
C SER A 342 15.57 -35.94 24.46
N ASP A 343 14.32 -36.01 24.92
CA ASP A 343 13.99 -36.80 26.12
C ASP A 343 13.98 -38.29 25.73
N THR A 344 15.17 -38.83 25.46
CA THR A 344 15.40 -40.27 25.53
C THR A 344 15.80 -40.62 26.95
N ASN A 345 14.79 -40.91 27.76
CA ASN A 345 14.93 -41.76 28.92
C ASN A 345 13.80 -42.79 28.88
N LEU A 346 14.08 -43.98 28.37
CA LEU A 346 13.54 -45.23 28.90
C LEU A 346 14.42 -46.38 28.42
N ASP A 347 15.20 -46.85 29.38
CA ASP A 347 16.13 -47.95 29.28
C ASP A 347 15.40 -49.31 29.36
N THR A 348 15.93 -50.25 28.59
CA THR A 348 15.91 -51.71 28.73
C THR A 348 14.64 -52.57 28.59
N ASN A 349 14.78 -53.48 27.60
CA ASN A 349 14.52 -54.93 27.63
C ASN A 349 13.08 -55.47 27.49
N HIS A 350 12.76 -55.99 26.29
CA HIS A 350 12.73 -57.45 26.08
C HIS A 350 12.63 -57.87 24.59
N GLY A 351 13.59 -58.69 24.16
CA GLY A 351 13.34 -59.99 23.51
C GLY A 351 12.53 -60.09 22.21
N LYS A 352 13.26 -60.26 21.09
CA LYS A 352 13.03 -61.24 19.99
C LYS A 352 11.58 -61.69 19.74
N ASN A 353 11.02 -61.37 18.57
CA ASN A 353 10.96 -62.30 17.42
C ASN A 353 10.13 -61.79 16.23
N ALA A 354 10.67 -62.09 15.05
CA ALA A 354 10.00 -62.54 13.83
C ALA A 354 9.07 -61.60 13.01
N LYS A 355 9.57 -61.34 11.79
CA LYS A 355 8.91 -61.52 10.48
C LYS A 355 7.49 -60.95 10.32
N SER A 356 7.33 -60.05 9.33
CA SER A 356 6.69 -60.39 8.05
C SER A 356 6.04 -59.17 7.39
N ALA A 357 6.42 -58.94 6.13
CA ALA A 357 5.63 -58.40 5.02
C ALA A 357 4.82 -57.10 5.22
N PHE A 358 5.09 -56.08 4.41
CA PHE A 358 4.37 -55.94 3.14
C PHE A 358 5.01 -54.88 2.24
N THR A 359 5.25 -55.27 1.00
CA THR A 359 5.69 -54.44 -0.12
C THR A 359 4.47 -54.21 -1.02
N LYS A 360 4.36 -53.00 -1.59
CA LYS A 360 3.54 -52.59 -2.77
C LYS A 360 2.01 -52.57 -2.57
N PHE A 361 1.36 -51.47 -2.98
CA PHE A 361 1.04 -51.19 -4.38
C PHE A 361 0.59 -49.74 -4.59
N ASN A 362 1.12 -49.15 -5.66
CA ASN A 362 0.56 -48.02 -6.37
C ASN A 362 -0.70 -48.44 -7.15
N ASN A 363 -1.51 -47.44 -7.46
CA ASN A 363 -2.37 -47.28 -8.64
C ASN A 363 -3.85 -47.69 -8.57
N LEU A 364 -4.65 -46.71 -9.01
CA LEU A 364 -5.96 -46.71 -9.66
C LEU A 364 -7.20 -46.66 -8.77
N SER A 365 -7.80 -45.47 -8.68
CA SER A 365 -9.10 -45.14 -9.31
C SER A 365 -9.20 -43.64 -9.50
#